data_AF-A0A3M2BIM6-F1
#
_entry.id   AF-A0A3M2BIM6-F1
#
_cell.length_a   1.000
_cell.length_b   1.000
_cell.length_c   1.000
_cell.angle_alpha   90.00
_cell.angle_beta   90.00
_cell.angle_gamma   90.00
#
_symmetry.space_group_name_H-M   'P 1'
#
loop_
_entity.id
_entity.type
_entity.pdbx_description
1 polymer ?
#
loop_
_entity_poly.entity_id
_entity_poly.type
_entity_poly.pdbx_seq_one_letter_code
_entity_poly.pdbx_strand_id
1 'polypeptide(L)'
;MILLLLAAGCGVPREVVLDLVRELPRAEVGRVVERIDLGTAQARPHLGRGWSFNEANAAGTTYVWGLGEGSEVAFYLPAPAALRATLSLMPFTYPGAPAQTVAVTFNRRPVGELVLRPGLRSYAVELPASSLRRGRNVLRFTYGYSASPQAVGAGNDPRPLAAAWDAIDLDGVPAAPGLPEATPAGLRLPAGSEVAYALCAPADAVLEVRGLSLRGGGRLEAWLELEGEGEKRLAGTGERRSAWRVDLPAAPGRPLRLALRAVAAGGDGDRHGVVLRRARLLGRAPAPPLDPCRGPDAPAAAGAPPEDELPRPALMVLYLVDTLRADRLGCYGGDGRLTPHLDALAADGVVFDRALAETSWTKPAVASVLTGLPPLAHGVHDPELGLPQAVTTVAERLRAAGWTTAAFVTSAHVTEASGFAQGFGHFDFSYDPADRLTARITAWLA
;
A
#
# COMPACT_ATOMS: atom_id res chain seq x y z
N MET A 1 -2.77 -63.74 -21.69
CA MET A 1 -3.53 -62.52 -22.02
C MET A 1 -3.31 -61.53 -20.89
N ILE A 2 -2.46 -60.52 -21.09
CA ILE A 2 -2.10 -59.53 -20.07
C ILE A 2 -2.93 -58.28 -20.36
N LEU A 3 -3.81 -57.91 -19.44
CA LEU A 3 -4.60 -56.68 -19.51
C LEU A 3 -3.74 -55.55 -18.93
N LEU A 4 -3.27 -54.64 -19.79
CA LEU A 4 -2.57 -53.42 -19.38
C LEU A 4 -3.61 -52.30 -19.20
N LEU A 5 -3.85 -51.88 -17.95
CA LEU A 5 -4.69 -50.72 -17.65
C LEU A 5 -3.82 -49.46 -17.66
N LEU A 6 -3.90 -48.66 -18.73
CA LEU A 6 -3.31 -47.33 -18.79
C LEU A 6 -4.32 -46.32 -18.25
N ALA A 7 -4.13 -45.87 -17.02
CA ALA A 7 -4.85 -44.73 -16.46
C ALA A 7 -3.99 -43.46 -16.64
N ALA A 8 -4.40 -42.59 -17.56
CA ALA A 8 -3.88 -41.23 -17.64
C ALA A 8 -4.52 -40.41 -16.51
N GLY A 9 -3.73 -40.04 -15.50
CA GLY A 9 -4.22 -39.20 -14.41
C GLY A 9 -4.66 -37.83 -14.94
N CYS A 10 -5.95 -37.54 -14.84
CA CYS A 10 -6.44 -36.16 -14.88
C CYS A 10 -5.65 -35.36 -13.83
N GLY A 11 -4.92 -34.34 -14.26
CA GLY A 11 -4.15 -33.49 -13.36
C GLY A 11 -5.04 -32.95 -12.24
N VAL A 12 -4.53 -33.00 -11.01
CA VAL A 12 -5.19 -32.43 -9.82
C VAL A 12 -5.65 -30.99 -10.13
N PRO A 13 -6.91 -30.62 -9.86
CA PRO A 13 -7.43 -29.30 -10.19
C PRO A 13 -6.63 -28.20 -9.48
N ARG A 14 -6.18 -27.20 -10.25
CA ARG A 14 -5.56 -25.98 -9.71
C ARG A 14 -6.65 -25.11 -9.08
N GLU A 15 -6.43 -24.67 -7.85
CA GLU A 15 -7.35 -23.80 -7.12
C GLU A 15 -7.11 -22.32 -7.42
N VAL A 16 -8.08 -21.48 -7.10
CA VAL A 16 -7.94 -20.02 -7.22
C VAL A 16 -7.16 -19.51 -6.02
N VAL A 17 -5.91 -19.11 -6.25
CA VAL A 17 -5.02 -18.51 -5.25
C VAL A 17 -5.38 -17.04 -5.03
N LEU A 18 -5.71 -16.33 -6.11
CA LEU A 18 -6.08 -14.91 -6.08
C LEU A 18 -7.09 -14.61 -7.19
N ASP A 19 -8.20 -13.93 -6.86
CA ASP A 19 -9.11 -13.38 -7.86
C ASP A 19 -8.83 -11.88 -8.01
N LEU A 20 -8.10 -11.50 -9.05
CA LEU A 20 -7.59 -10.14 -9.25
C LEU A 20 -8.75 -9.13 -9.38
N VAL A 21 -9.92 -9.56 -9.85
CA VAL A 21 -11.10 -8.68 -9.95
C VAL A 21 -11.64 -8.34 -8.57
N ARG A 22 -11.77 -9.35 -7.68
CA ARG A 22 -12.24 -9.15 -6.30
C ARG A 22 -11.23 -8.40 -5.44
N GLU A 23 -9.96 -8.62 -5.71
CA GLU A 23 -8.83 -8.07 -4.94
C GLU A 23 -8.38 -6.69 -5.45
N LEU A 24 -9.13 -6.07 -6.39
CA LEU A 24 -8.84 -4.71 -6.87
C LEU A 24 -8.62 -3.68 -5.75
N PRO A 25 -9.36 -3.69 -4.62
CA PRO A 25 -9.09 -2.78 -3.51
C PRO A 25 -7.70 -2.90 -2.88
N ARG A 26 -7.01 -4.04 -3.09
CA ARG A 26 -5.63 -4.29 -2.64
C ARG A 26 -4.59 -4.03 -3.74
N ALA A 27 -5.01 -3.67 -4.95
CA ALA A 27 -4.11 -3.46 -6.07
C ALA A 27 -3.44 -2.08 -6.00
N GLU A 28 -2.16 -2.04 -6.34
CA GLU A 28 -1.51 -0.79 -6.73
C GLU A 28 -2.09 -0.31 -8.06
N VAL A 29 -2.58 0.92 -8.10
CA VAL A 29 -3.12 1.53 -9.32
C VAL A 29 -2.10 2.48 -9.91
N GLY A 30 -1.54 2.11 -11.07
CA GLY A 30 -0.71 2.99 -11.88
C GLY A 30 -1.56 3.69 -12.93
N ARG A 31 -1.60 5.02 -12.94
CA ARG A 31 -2.26 5.78 -14.02
C ARG A 31 -1.53 7.06 -14.35
N VAL A 32 -1.69 7.51 -15.59
CA VAL A 32 -1.27 8.84 -16.00
C VAL A 32 -2.06 9.88 -15.22
N VAL A 33 -1.35 10.90 -14.74
CA VAL A 33 -1.93 12.07 -14.10
C VAL A 33 -1.34 13.29 -14.78
N GLU A 34 -2.19 14.11 -15.41
CA GLU A 34 -1.78 15.36 -16.07
C GLU A 34 -1.42 16.43 -15.04
N ARG A 35 -2.20 16.54 -13.97
CA ARG A 35 -2.00 17.53 -12.91
C ARG A 35 -1.98 16.85 -11.56
N ILE A 36 -0.89 17.06 -10.83
CA ILE A 36 -0.77 16.73 -9.41
C ILE A 36 -1.05 18.03 -8.66
N ASP A 37 -2.22 18.13 -8.05
CA ASP A 37 -2.59 19.27 -7.20
C ASP A 37 -2.08 19.02 -5.78
N LEU A 38 -0.83 19.42 -5.51
CA LEU A 38 -0.14 19.14 -4.25
C LEU A 38 -0.86 19.76 -3.05
N GLY A 39 -1.61 20.84 -3.26
CA GLY A 39 -2.44 21.48 -2.26
C GLY A 39 -3.62 20.63 -1.76
N THR A 40 -3.94 19.52 -2.41
CA THR A 40 -5.09 18.66 -2.03
C THR A 40 -4.68 17.31 -1.44
N ALA A 41 -5.62 16.66 -0.74
CA ALA A 41 -5.43 15.29 -0.26
C ALA A 41 -5.25 14.26 -1.40
N GLN A 42 -5.76 14.57 -2.60
CA GLN A 42 -5.67 13.68 -3.77
C GLN A 42 -4.23 13.52 -4.28
N ALA A 43 -3.35 14.50 -4.03
CA ALA A 43 -1.94 14.38 -4.39
C ALA A 43 -1.14 13.49 -3.43
N ARG A 44 -1.65 13.14 -2.26
CA ARG A 44 -0.88 12.40 -1.22
C ARG A 44 -0.24 11.10 -1.71
N PRO A 45 -0.90 10.26 -2.53
CA PRO A 45 -0.26 9.06 -3.11
C PRO A 45 0.96 9.36 -3.99
N HIS A 46 1.08 10.60 -4.49
CA HIS A 46 2.21 11.05 -5.29
C HIS A 46 3.34 11.66 -4.44
N LEU A 47 3.08 12.05 -3.20
CA LEU A 47 4.06 12.71 -2.34
C LEU A 47 4.90 11.66 -1.60
N GLY A 48 6.21 11.62 -1.90
CA GLY A 48 7.19 10.84 -1.17
C GLY A 48 7.67 11.55 0.10
N ARG A 49 8.96 11.47 0.39
CA ARG A 49 9.54 12.15 1.56
C ARG A 49 9.60 13.67 1.40
N GLY A 50 9.70 14.37 2.53
CA GLY A 50 10.04 15.80 2.58
C GLY A 50 8.87 16.76 2.35
N TRP A 51 7.62 16.35 2.58
CA TRP A 51 6.45 17.22 2.41
C TRP A 51 5.73 17.48 3.73
N SER A 52 5.18 18.68 3.91
CA SER A 52 4.28 18.99 5.03
C SER A 52 2.83 18.52 4.77
N PHE A 53 1.96 18.78 5.74
CA PHE A 53 0.50 18.69 5.58
C PHE A 53 -0.04 19.76 4.62
N ASN A 54 -1.28 19.57 4.15
CA ASN A 54 -1.95 20.48 3.22
C ASN A 54 -2.30 21.77 3.96
N GLU A 55 -1.96 22.90 3.38
CA GLU A 55 -2.21 24.24 3.91
C GLU A 55 -2.91 25.10 2.87
N ALA A 56 -3.54 26.17 3.32
CA ALA A 56 -4.12 27.18 2.46
C ALA A 56 -3.73 28.57 2.95
N ASN A 57 -3.49 29.49 2.03
CA ASN A 57 -3.31 30.90 2.38
C ASN A 57 -4.66 31.63 2.47
N ALA A 58 -4.65 32.87 2.96
CA ALA A 58 -5.85 33.71 3.05
C ALA A 58 -6.50 34.02 1.68
N ALA A 59 -5.76 33.84 0.58
CA ALA A 59 -6.27 33.97 -0.79
C ALA A 59 -6.89 32.68 -1.34
N GLY A 60 -6.96 31.61 -0.55
CA GLY A 60 -7.53 30.32 -0.93
C GLY A 60 -6.62 29.42 -1.78
N THR A 61 -5.37 29.83 -2.03
CA THR A 61 -4.38 28.95 -2.68
C THR A 61 -4.00 27.83 -1.72
N THR A 62 -4.12 26.58 -2.17
CA THR A 62 -3.74 25.39 -1.43
C THR A 62 -2.32 24.97 -1.79
N TYR A 63 -1.53 24.54 -0.81
CA TYR A 63 -0.15 24.12 -1.04
C TYR A 63 0.33 23.13 0.03
N VAL A 64 1.51 22.56 -0.20
CA VAL A 64 2.32 21.83 0.78
C VAL A 64 3.72 22.41 0.81
N TRP A 65 4.33 22.48 1.99
CA TRP A 65 5.72 22.87 2.11
C TRP A 65 6.64 21.70 1.78
N GLY A 66 7.64 21.96 0.96
CA GLY A 66 8.87 21.18 0.93
C GLY A 66 9.68 21.45 2.18
N LEU A 67 10.11 20.39 2.85
CA LEU A 67 10.78 20.42 4.15
C LEU A 67 12.24 19.98 4.04
N GLY A 68 13.10 20.61 4.84
CA GLY A 68 14.49 20.20 5.00
C GLY A 68 15.30 20.31 3.69
N GLU A 69 16.10 19.30 3.39
CA GLU A 69 17.03 19.31 2.25
C GLU A 69 16.37 18.97 0.90
N GLY A 70 15.19 18.34 0.90
CA GLY A 70 14.54 18.00 -0.34
C GLY A 70 13.28 17.15 -0.23
N SER A 71 12.52 17.14 -1.32
CA SER A 71 11.22 16.47 -1.40
C SER A 71 11.09 15.64 -2.67
N GLU A 72 10.22 14.63 -2.64
CA GLU A 72 10.05 13.68 -3.75
C GLU A 72 8.60 13.60 -4.23
N VAL A 73 8.38 13.65 -5.54
CA VAL A 73 7.09 13.38 -6.17
C VAL A 73 7.21 12.17 -7.08
N ALA A 74 6.30 11.22 -6.93
CA ALA A 74 6.20 10.03 -7.76
C ALA A 74 4.95 10.07 -8.65
N PHE A 75 5.10 9.66 -9.90
CA PHE A 75 3.99 9.51 -10.83
C PHE A 75 4.22 8.34 -11.77
N TYR A 76 3.14 7.85 -12.37
CA TYR A 76 3.17 6.70 -13.26
C TYR A 76 3.16 7.14 -14.72
N LEU A 77 3.96 6.46 -15.56
CA LEU A 77 3.92 6.60 -17.00
C LEU A 77 3.74 5.25 -17.71
N PRO A 78 2.84 5.15 -18.70
CA PRO A 78 2.60 3.91 -19.44
C PRO A 78 3.73 3.56 -20.40
N ALA A 79 4.52 4.55 -20.82
CA ALA A 79 5.70 4.41 -21.65
C ALA A 79 6.65 5.60 -21.43
N PRO A 80 7.96 5.45 -21.69
CA PRO A 80 8.87 6.58 -21.77
C PRO A 80 8.43 7.53 -22.89
N ALA A 81 8.25 8.80 -22.57
CA ALA A 81 7.92 9.87 -23.52
C ALA A 81 8.66 11.13 -23.05
N ALA A 82 9.05 12.05 -23.92
CA ALA A 82 9.57 13.34 -23.46
C ALA A 82 8.40 14.16 -22.90
N LEU A 83 8.59 14.77 -21.74
CA LEU A 83 7.54 15.53 -21.05
C LEU A 83 8.06 16.89 -20.64
N ARG A 84 7.16 17.85 -20.46
CA ARG A 84 7.47 19.13 -19.84
C ARG A 84 6.72 19.24 -18.54
N ALA A 85 7.44 19.43 -17.44
CA ALA A 85 6.86 19.61 -16.13
C ALA A 85 6.78 21.10 -15.79
N THR A 86 5.57 21.61 -15.57
CA THR A 86 5.33 22.96 -15.08
C THR A 86 5.10 22.91 -13.58
N LEU A 87 6.04 23.45 -12.81
CA LEU A 87 6.05 23.44 -11.35
C LEU A 87 5.54 24.77 -10.82
N SER A 88 4.44 24.77 -10.08
CA SER A 88 3.86 25.97 -9.46
C SER A 88 4.19 26.01 -7.97
N LEU A 89 5.05 26.95 -7.57
CA LEU A 89 5.61 27.04 -6.22
C LEU A 89 6.08 28.46 -5.87
N MET A 90 6.30 28.68 -4.57
CA MET A 90 6.90 29.90 -4.02
C MET A 90 7.96 29.57 -2.96
N PRO A 91 9.06 30.34 -2.86
CA PRO A 91 10.07 30.11 -1.83
C PRO A 91 9.58 30.56 -0.45
N PHE A 92 10.05 29.91 0.62
CA PHE A 92 9.98 30.48 1.96
C PHE A 92 11.01 31.61 2.08
N THR A 93 10.60 32.84 2.38
CA THR A 93 11.52 34.01 2.39
C THR A 93 11.51 34.72 3.74
N TYR A 94 12.67 35.23 4.15
CA TYR A 94 12.85 36.05 5.35
C TYR A 94 13.91 37.14 5.09
N PRO A 95 13.98 38.21 5.90
CA PRO A 95 14.99 39.26 5.73
C PRO A 95 16.42 38.68 5.74
N GLY A 96 17.19 38.92 4.67
CA GLY A 96 18.54 38.40 4.51
C GLY A 96 18.64 36.97 3.99
N ALA A 97 17.52 36.31 3.65
CA ALA A 97 17.54 35.00 3.02
C ALA A 97 18.29 35.03 1.67
N PRO A 98 19.11 34.02 1.36
CA PRO A 98 19.70 33.88 0.04
C PRO A 98 18.61 33.59 -1.02
N ALA A 99 18.96 33.68 -2.31
CA ALA A 99 18.05 33.25 -3.37
C ALA A 99 17.81 31.74 -3.25
N GLN A 100 16.55 31.33 -3.15
CA GLN A 100 16.22 29.92 -3.03
C GLN A 100 16.42 29.20 -4.36
N THR A 101 17.20 28.13 -4.35
CA THR A 101 17.38 27.27 -5.52
C THR A 101 16.69 25.92 -5.32
N VAL A 102 16.26 25.31 -6.42
CA VAL A 102 15.68 23.97 -6.44
C VAL A 102 16.35 23.17 -7.53
N ALA A 103 17.28 22.29 -7.15
CA ALA A 103 17.87 21.33 -8.07
C ALA A 103 16.88 20.19 -8.30
N VAL A 104 16.57 19.92 -9.56
CA VAL A 104 15.63 18.89 -9.99
C VAL A 104 16.40 17.69 -10.51
N THR A 105 16.26 16.58 -9.82
CA THR A 105 16.77 15.28 -10.26
C THR A 105 15.61 14.37 -10.58
N PHE A 106 15.76 13.57 -11.63
CA PHE A 106 14.72 12.68 -12.11
C PHE A 106 15.28 11.29 -12.31
N ASN A 107 14.72 10.31 -11.60
CA ASN A 107 15.25 8.93 -11.55
C ASN A 107 16.78 8.89 -11.29
N ARG A 108 17.27 9.77 -10.38
CA ARG A 108 18.68 9.99 -10.02
C ARG A 108 19.56 10.70 -11.05
N ARG A 109 19.00 11.23 -12.14
CA ARG A 109 19.73 12.05 -13.11
C ARG A 109 19.40 13.54 -12.93
N PRO A 110 20.38 14.44 -12.85
CA PRO A 110 20.11 15.88 -12.86
C PRO A 110 19.40 16.29 -14.16
N VAL A 111 18.37 17.11 -14.04
CA VAL A 111 17.59 17.63 -15.17
C VAL A 111 17.70 19.13 -15.29
N GLY A 112 17.79 19.84 -14.17
CA GLY A 112 17.99 21.28 -14.16
C GLY A 112 18.00 21.84 -12.75
N GLU A 113 18.20 23.14 -12.65
CA GLU A 113 18.14 23.89 -11.41
C GLU A 113 17.27 25.14 -11.62
N LEU A 114 16.40 25.41 -10.66
CA LEU A 114 15.50 26.55 -10.65
C LEU A 114 15.98 27.57 -9.64
N VAL A 115 15.97 28.85 -9.99
CA VAL A 115 16.17 29.96 -9.05
C VAL A 115 14.80 30.60 -8.80
N LEU A 116 14.29 30.43 -7.59
CA LEU A 116 12.94 30.87 -7.24
C LEU A 116 12.93 32.37 -6.96
N ARG A 117 11.91 33.04 -7.51
CA ARG A 117 11.58 34.43 -7.19
C ARG A 117 10.47 34.47 -6.14
N PRO A 118 10.39 35.54 -5.32
CA PRO A 118 9.29 35.71 -4.38
C PRO A 118 7.91 35.66 -5.06
N GLY A 119 6.93 35.13 -4.31
CA GLY A 119 5.56 34.92 -4.74
C GLY A 119 5.33 33.59 -5.49
N LEU A 120 4.07 33.20 -5.64
CA LEU A 120 3.66 32.01 -6.39
C LEU A 120 3.94 32.20 -7.87
N ARG A 121 4.72 31.28 -8.44
CA ARG A 121 5.13 31.31 -9.86
C ARG A 121 5.23 29.91 -10.43
N SER A 122 5.16 29.84 -11.76
CA SER A 122 5.32 28.60 -12.51
C SER A 122 6.68 28.54 -13.19
N TYR A 123 7.35 27.38 -13.10
CA TYR A 123 8.66 27.13 -13.67
C TYR A 123 8.61 25.85 -14.51
N ALA A 124 9.10 25.90 -15.74
CA ALA A 124 9.10 24.76 -16.63
C ALA A 124 10.43 24.00 -16.59
N VAL A 125 10.35 22.67 -16.54
CA VAL A 125 11.50 21.77 -16.59
C VAL A 125 11.24 20.72 -17.67
N GLU A 126 12.16 20.60 -18.62
CA GLU A 126 12.09 19.58 -19.68
C GLU A 126 12.56 18.24 -19.13
N LEU A 127 11.71 17.21 -19.17
CA LEU A 127 12.02 15.85 -18.73
C LEU A 127 12.34 14.99 -19.97
N PRO A 128 13.62 14.66 -20.23
CA PRO A 128 14.00 13.94 -21.43
C PRO A 128 13.53 12.48 -21.38
N ALA A 129 13.03 11.97 -22.50
CA ALA A 129 12.57 10.58 -22.64
C ALA A 129 13.61 9.54 -22.20
N SER A 130 14.91 9.84 -22.36
CA SER A 130 16.03 8.97 -21.98
C SER A 130 16.18 8.78 -20.46
N SER A 131 15.60 9.67 -19.65
CA SER A 131 15.57 9.58 -18.19
C SER A 131 14.25 9.01 -17.66
N LEU A 132 13.25 8.90 -18.54
CA LEU A 132 11.90 8.40 -18.25
C LEU A 132 11.85 6.88 -18.38
N ARG A 133 11.18 6.24 -17.43
CA ARG A 133 10.97 4.80 -17.43
C ARG A 133 9.49 4.52 -17.52
N ARG A 134 9.13 3.36 -18.05
CA ARG A 134 7.78 2.83 -17.88
C ARG A 134 7.53 2.54 -16.40
N GLY A 135 6.32 2.77 -15.92
CA GLY A 135 5.94 2.54 -14.53
C GLY A 135 6.15 3.78 -13.65
N ARG A 136 6.52 3.54 -12.39
CA ARG A 136 6.76 4.60 -11.40
C ARG A 136 8.02 5.40 -11.74
N ASN A 137 7.88 6.72 -11.77
CA ASN A 137 8.94 7.69 -11.97
C ASN A 137 9.00 8.63 -10.77
N VAL A 138 10.20 9.09 -10.39
CA VAL A 138 10.38 9.97 -9.22
C VAL A 138 11.13 11.24 -9.62
N LEU A 139 10.48 12.38 -9.39
CA LEU A 139 11.09 13.70 -9.32
C LEU A 139 11.57 13.95 -7.89
N ARG A 140 12.81 14.39 -7.75
CA ARG A 140 13.40 14.79 -6.47
C ARG A 140 13.86 16.23 -6.60
N PHE A 141 13.38 17.04 -5.67
CA PHE A 141 13.69 18.45 -5.52
C PHE A 141 14.66 18.60 -4.36
N THR A 142 15.82 19.20 -4.60
CA THR A 142 16.82 19.49 -3.56
C THR A 142 16.88 20.99 -3.37
N TYR A 143 16.70 21.45 -2.15
CA TYR A 143 16.55 22.86 -1.82
C TYR A 143 17.89 23.50 -1.47
N GLY A 144 18.16 24.70 -1.99
CA GLY A 144 19.36 25.46 -1.67
C GLY A 144 19.45 25.84 -0.19
N TYR A 145 18.30 26.12 0.45
CA TYR A 145 18.19 26.20 1.90
C TYR A 145 16.81 25.75 2.40
N SER A 146 16.73 25.48 3.70
CA SER A 146 15.49 25.45 4.47
C SER A 146 15.72 26.16 5.80
N ALA A 147 14.67 26.79 6.33
CA ALA A 147 14.72 27.47 7.62
C ALA A 147 13.35 27.43 8.28
N SER A 148 13.32 27.40 9.62
CA SER A 148 12.05 27.50 10.33
C SER A 148 11.68 28.96 10.59
N PRO A 149 10.39 29.35 10.41
CA PRO A 149 9.91 30.67 10.80
C PRO A 149 10.28 31.04 12.24
N GLN A 150 10.28 30.07 13.15
CA GLN A 150 10.75 30.24 14.52
C GLN A 150 12.24 30.64 14.61
N ALA A 151 13.13 29.94 13.90
CA ALA A 151 14.56 30.21 13.97
C ALA A 151 14.95 31.56 13.36
N VAL A 152 14.19 32.04 12.37
CA VAL A 152 14.46 33.32 11.69
C VAL A 152 13.63 34.49 12.23
N GLY A 153 12.87 34.29 13.32
CA GLY A 153 12.05 35.33 13.95
C GLY A 153 10.85 35.78 13.10
N ALA A 154 10.38 34.95 12.17
CA ALA A 154 9.25 35.22 11.28
C ALA A 154 7.92 34.58 11.75
N GLY A 155 7.93 33.81 12.85
CA GLY A 155 6.73 33.19 13.42
C GLY A 155 7.05 32.17 14.51
N ASN A 156 6.07 31.36 14.91
CA ASN A 156 6.23 30.30 15.92
C ASN A 156 6.35 28.88 15.30
N ASP A 157 6.36 28.77 13.97
CA ASP A 157 6.42 27.49 13.28
C ASP A 157 7.86 26.90 13.35
N PRO A 158 8.05 25.70 13.95
CA PRO A 158 9.36 25.09 14.11
C PRO A 158 9.85 24.33 12.87
N ARG A 159 8.99 24.13 11.86
CA ARG A 159 9.30 23.26 10.70
C ARG A 159 10.35 23.90 9.78
N PRO A 160 11.32 23.15 9.23
CA PRO A 160 12.30 23.69 8.30
C PRO A 160 11.70 23.87 6.90
N LEU A 161 11.11 25.03 6.63
CA LEU A 161 10.41 25.34 5.37
C LEU A 161 11.40 25.74 4.28
N ALA A 162 11.23 25.18 3.08
CA ALA A 162 12.05 25.50 1.91
C ALA A 162 11.26 26.24 0.82
N ALA A 163 10.16 25.64 0.36
CA ALA A 163 9.28 26.21 -0.65
C ALA A 163 7.86 25.65 -0.50
N ALA A 164 6.84 26.45 -0.75
CA ALA A 164 5.45 26.02 -0.79
C ALA A 164 5.07 25.66 -2.24
N TRP A 165 4.51 24.48 -2.43
CA TRP A 165 4.18 23.89 -3.73
C TRP A 165 2.67 23.76 -3.89
N ASP A 166 2.15 24.36 -4.95
CA ASP A 166 0.73 24.34 -5.31
C ASP A 166 0.42 23.14 -6.22
N ALA A 167 1.08 23.07 -7.38
CA ALA A 167 0.78 22.05 -8.38
C ALA A 167 1.99 21.69 -9.25
N ILE A 168 1.92 20.50 -9.84
CA ILE A 168 2.80 20.04 -10.92
C ILE A 168 1.93 19.60 -12.08
N ASP A 169 2.05 20.30 -13.20
CA ASP A 169 1.41 19.93 -14.47
C ASP A 169 2.43 19.21 -15.36
N LEU A 170 2.05 18.07 -15.93
CA LEU A 170 2.86 17.24 -16.80
C LEU A 170 2.31 17.34 -18.24
N ASP A 171 2.89 18.20 -19.04
CA ASP A 171 2.52 18.36 -20.44
C ASP A 171 3.09 17.23 -21.30
N GLY A 172 2.32 16.81 -22.29
CA GLY A 172 2.70 15.74 -23.23
C GLY A 172 2.35 14.33 -22.76
N VAL A 173 1.71 14.17 -21.60
CA VAL A 173 1.13 12.89 -21.21
C VAL A 173 -0.21 12.64 -21.92
N PRO A 174 -0.59 11.38 -22.20
CA PRO A 174 -1.91 11.07 -22.73
C PRO A 174 -3.03 11.48 -21.78
N ALA A 175 -4.23 11.75 -22.30
CA ALA A 175 -5.39 12.15 -21.52
C ALA A 175 -5.59 11.26 -20.28
N ALA A 176 -5.71 11.86 -19.09
CA ALA A 176 -5.79 11.15 -17.82
C ALA A 176 -6.92 10.11 -17.84
N PRO A 177 -6.61 8.81 -17.75
CA PRO A 177 -7.64 7.80 -17.83
C PRO A 177 -8.51 7.80 -16.56
N GLY A 178 -9.74 7.29 -16.72
CA GLY A 178 -10.58 6.95 -15.58
C GLY A 178 -9.90 5.96 -14.63
N LEU A 179 -10.47 5.77 -13.44
CA LEU A 179 -9.96 4.79 -12.50
C LEU A 179 -10.27 3.35 -12.97
N PRO A 180 -9.37 2.39 -12.74
CA PRO A 180 -9.72 0.98 -12.75
C PRO A 180 -10.92 0.69 -11.85
N GLU A 181 -11.85 -0.12 -12.32
CA GLU A 181 -13.11 -0.38 -11.61
C GLU A 181 -13.47 -1.86 -11.68
N ALA A 182 -13.84 -2.44 -10.54
CA ALA A 182 -14.44 -3.76 -10.46
C ALA A 182 -15.96 -3.62 -10.57
N THR A 183 -16.53 -4.20 -11.62
CA THR A 183 -17.98 -4.19 -11.88
C THR A 183 -18.52 -5.63 -11.87
N PRO A 184 -19.85 -5.84 -11.79
CA PRO A 184 -20.43 -7.17 -11.98
C PRO A 184 -20.06 -7.82 -13.33
N ALA A 185 -19.68 -7.02 -14.33
CA ALA A 185 -19.22 -7.49 -15.63
C ALA A 185 -17.73 -7.87 -15.66
N GLY A 186 -16.98 -7.63 -14.57
CA GLY A 186 -15.55 -7.88 -14.46
C GLY A 186 -14.72 -6.64 -14.15
N LEU A 187 -13.41 -6.72 -14.37
CA LEU A 187 -12.47 -5.62 -14.16
C LEU A 187 -12.36 -4.77 -15.43
N ARG A 188 -12.62 -3.46 -15.29
CA ARG A 188 -12.43 -2.45 -16.32
C ARG A 188 -11.11 -1.71 -16.07
N LEU A 189 -10.21 -1.76 -17.03
CA LEU A 189 -8.92 -1.07 -17.03
C LEU A 189 -8.88 -0.02 -18.14
N PRO A 190 -9.05 1.27 -17.81
CA PRO A 190 -8.89 2.36 -18.76
C PRO A 190 -7.54 2.35 -19.48
N ALA A 191 -7.49 2.76 -20.75
CA ALA A 191 -6.26 2.76 -21.53
C ALA A 191 -5.21 3.67 -20.87
N GLY A 192 -3.97 3.20 -20.73
CA GLY A 192 -2.91 3.91 -19.99
C GLY A 192 -2.91 3.68 -18.48
N SER A 193 -3.78 2.81 -17.97
CA SER A 193 -3.76 2.35 -16.57
C SER A 193 -3.13 0.98 -16.38
N GLU A 194 -2.66 0.74 -15.16
CA GLU A 194 -2.12 -0.49 -14.63
C GLU A 194 -2.82 -0.81 -13.31
N VAL A 195 -3.08 -2.09 -13.08
CA VAL A 195 -3.28 -2.63 -11.73
C VAL A 195 -2.18 -3.63 -11.44
N ALA A 196 -1.59 -3.58 -10.25
CA ALA A 196 -0.55 -4.51 -9.86
C ALA A 196 -0.79 -5.07 -8.46
N TYR A 197 -0.36 -6.31 -8.27
CA TYR A 197 -0.53 -7.07 -7.04
C TYR A 197 0.83 -7.56 -6.58
N ALA A 198 1.19 -7.29 -5.32
CA ALA A 198 2.33 -7.91 -4.66
C ALA A 198 1.85 -9.21 -3.99
N LEU A 199 2.48 -10.34 -4.32
CA LEU A 199 2.08 -11.63 -3.77
C LEU A 199 3.24 -12.64 -3.80
N CYS A 200 3.13 -13.71 -3.00
CA CYS A 200 3.96 -14.89 -3.14
C CYS A 200 3.17 -15.93 -3.95
N ALA A 201 3.53 -16.15 -5.22
CA ALA A 201 2.83 -17.10 -6.07
C ALA A 201 3.33 -18.54 -5.84
N PRO A 202 2.46 -19.56 -5.91
CA PRO A 202 2.87 -20.96 -5.95
C PRO A 202 3.84 -21.24 -7.10
N ALA A 203 4.69 -22.26 -6.95
CA ALA A 203 5.67 -22.64 -7.98
C ALA A 203 5.03 -23.05 -9.32
N ASP A 204 3.77 -23.49 -9.29
CA ASP A 204 2.99 -23.88 -10.48
C ASP A 204 1.92 -22.86 -10.87
N ALA A 205 2.11 -21.60 -10.44
CA ALA A 205 1.12 -20.56 -10.62
C ALA A 205 0.85 -20.22 -12.09
N VAL A 206 -0.42 -20.04 -12.42
CA VAL A 206 -0.88 -19.67 -13.76
C VAL A 206 -1.80 -18.48 -13.67
N LEU A 207 -1.47 -17.43 -14.42
CA LEU A 207 -2.39 -16.34 -14.67
C LEU A 207 -3.40 -16.77 -15.74
N GLU A 208 -4.66 -16.86 -15.36
CA GLU A 208 -5.79 -17.04 -16.27
C GLU A 208 -6.57 -15.73 -16.43
N VAL A 209 -6.73 -15.28 -17.66
CA VAL A 209 -7.62 -14.17 -18.01
C VAL A 209 -8.67 -14.65 -19.01
N ARG A 210 -9.94 -14.36 -18.75
CA ARG A 210 -11.08 -14.73 -19.62
C ARG A 210 -12.04 -13.57 -19.85
N GLY A 211 -12.73 -13.64 -20.99
CA GLY A 211 -13.72 -12.64 -21.40
C GLY A 211 -13.06 -11.30 -21.64
N LEU A 212 -11.85 -11.30 -22.23
CA LEU A 212 -11.14 -10.10 -22.62
C LEU A 212 -11.88 -9.41 -23.76
N SER A 213 -12.31 -8.18 -23.54
CA SER A 213 -12.88 -7.29 -24.54
C SER A 213 -12.00 -6.04 -24.65
N LEU A 214 -11.51 -5.80 -25.86
CA LEU A 214 -10.65 -4.67 -26.21
C LEU A 214 -11.50 -3.70 -27.02
N ARG A 215 -11.83 -2.54 -26.44
CA ARG A 215 -12.49 -1.47 -27.17
C ARG A 215 -11.41 -0.54 -27.76
N GLY A 216 -11.65 0.04 -28.93
CA GLY A 216 -10.80 1.08 -29.50
C GLY A 216 -9.46 0.66 -30.15
N GLY A 217 -9.03 -0.61 -30.03
CA GLY A 217 -7.78 -1.07 -30.66
C GLY A 217 -6.67 -1.43 -29.69
N GLY A 218 -6.83 -1.09 -28.41
CA GLY A 218 -5.85 -1.35 -27.37
C GLY A 218 -5.58 -2.84 -27.12
N ARG A 219 -4.60 -3.11 -26.24
CA ARG A 219 -4.18 -4.46 -25.84
C ARG A 219 -3.97 -4.56 -24.33
N LEU A 220 -4.04 -5.78 -23.80
CA LEU A 220 -3.75 -6.09 -22.40
C LEU A 220 -2.41 -6.81 -22.31
N GLU A 221 -1.46 -6.23 -21.58
CA GLU A 221 -0.15 -6.85 -21.30
C GLU A 221 -0.10 -7.29 -19.82
N ALA A 222 0.46 -8.47 -19.52
CA ALA A 222 0.87 -8.79 -18.16
C ALA A 222 2.38 -8.70 -18.00
N TRP A 223 2.79 -8.18 -16.86
CA TRP A 223 4.17 -7.95 -16.48
C TRP A 223 4.43 -8.54 -15.11
N LEU A 224 5.66 -8.99 -14.92
CA LEU A 224 6.10 -9.60 -13.69
C LEU A 224 7.45 -9.04 -13.28
N GLU A 225 7.56 -8.64 -12.03
CA GLU A 225 8.80 -8.21 -11.39
C GLU A 225 9.04 -9.11 -10.18
N LEU A 226 10.17 -9.81 -10.20
CA LEU A 226 10.65 -10.54 -9.02
C LEU A 226 11.54 -9.59 -8.22
N GLU A 227 11.50 -9.72 -6.89
CA GLU A 227 12.38 -8.94 -6.03
C GLU A 227 13.85 -9.07 -6.47
N GLY A 228 14.49 -7.92 -6.70
CA GLY A 228 15.89 -7.81 -7.16
C GLY A 228 16.09 -7.94 -8.68
N GLU A 229 15.05 -8.21 -9.45
CA GLU A 229 15.09 -8.33 -10.91
C GLU A 229 14.36 -7.18 -11.61
N GLY A 230 14.69 -6.95 -12.89
CA GLY A 230 13.93 -6.02 -13.71
C GLY A 230 12.59 -6.59 -14.13
N GLU A 231 11.62 -5.71 -14.38
CA GLU A 231 10.30 -6.08 -14.86
C GLU A 231 10.34 -6.77 -16.24
N LYS A 232 9.66 -7.92 -16.36
CA LYS A 232 9.60 -8.73 -17.58
C LYS A 232 8.16 -8.87 -18.06
N ARG A 233 7.92 -8.70 -19.36
CA ARG A 233 6.61 -8.96 -19.97
C ARG A 233 6.38 -10.46 -20.10
N LEU A 234 5.21 -10.93 -19.69
CA LEU A 234 4.81 -12.32 -19.90
C LEU A 234 4.54 -12.58 -21.39
N ALA A 235 5.03 -13.71 -21.90
CA ALA A 235 4.87 -14.10 -23.30
C ALA A 235 3.40 -14.43 -23.63
N GLY A 236 2.98 -14.18 -24.88
CA GLY A 236 1.60 -14.41 -25.33
C GLY A 236 0.57 -13.39 -24.83
N THR A 237 1.02 -12.35 -24.11
CA THR A 237 0.19 -11.22 -23.68
C THR A 237 0.25 -10.08 -24.69
N GLY A 238 -0.85 -9.35 -24.87
CA GLY A 238 -0.96 -8.28 -25.87
C GLY A 238 -1.65 -8.68 -27.18
N GLU A 239 -2.01 -9.96 -27.37
CA GLU A 239 -2.77 -10.43 -28.52
C GLU A 239 -4.30 -10.25 -28.32
N ARG A 240 -5.04 -10.00 -29.41
CA ARG A 240 -6.51 -9.91 -29.41
C ARG A 240 -7.16 -11.28 -29.23
N ARG A 241 -7.01 -11.89 -28.05
CA ARG A 241 -7.62 -13.17 -27.67
C ARG A 241 -8.62 -12.97 -26.53
N SER A 242 -9.80 -13.58 -26.64
CA SER A 242 -10.84 -13.50 -25.61
C SER A 242 -10.47 -14.22 -24.31
N ALA A 243 -9.45 -15.08 -24.34
CA ALA A 243 -8.88 -15.73 -23.17
C ALA A 243 -7.39 -16.05 -23.37
N TRP A 244 -6.62 -15.98 -22.29
CA TRP A 244 -5.21 -16.37 -22.25
C TRP A 244 -4.88 -17.01 -20.90
N ARG A 245 -3.93 -17.95 -20.94
CA ARG A 245 -3.33 -18.58 -19.77
C ARG A 245 -1.82 -18.48 -19.94
N VAL A 246 -1.14 -17.99 -18.91
CA VAL A 246 0.32 -17.88 -18.92
C VAL A 246 0.85 -18.43 -17.61
N ASP A 247 1.77 -19.39 -17.71
CA ASP A 247 2.52 -19.89 -16.57
C ASP A 247 3.45 -18.78 -16.06
N LEU A 248 3.43 -18.58 -14.75
CA LEU A 248 4.33 -17.66 -14.08
C LEU A 248 5.67 -18.38 -13.82
N PRO A 249 6.81 -17.66 -13.86
CA PRO A 249 8.08 -18.27 -13.51
C PRO A 249 8.03 -18.75 -12.06
N ALA A 250 8.51 -19.98 -11.82
CA ALA A 250 8.55 -20.56 -10.50
C ALA A 250 9.49 -19.75 -9.60
N ALA A 251 8.93 -19.12 -8.57
CA ALA A 251 9.66 -18.32 -7.59
C ALA A 251 9.12 -18.58 -6.16
N PRO A 252 9.21 -19.84 -5.66
CA PRO A 252 8.60 -20.22 -4.39
C PRO A 252 9.16 -19.37 -3.24
N GLY A 253 8.26 -18.76 -2.48
CA GLY A 253 8.60 -17.93 -1.31
C GLY A 253 9.24 -16.58 -1.64
N ARG A 254 9.43 -16.23 -2.92
CA ARG A 254 9.88 -14.89 -3.32
C ARG A 254 8.67 -14.01 -3.62
N PRO A 255 8.56 -12.82 -3.03
CA PRO A 255 7.58 -11.83 -3.43
C PRO A 255 7.74 -11.49 -4.91
N LEU A 256 6.61 -11.43 -5.61
CA LEU A 256 6.53 -10.96 -6.98
C LEU A 256 5.45 -9.91 -7.12
N ARG A 257 5.68 -8.97 -8.05
CA ARG A 257 4.69 -7.99 -8.47
C ARG A 257 4.12 -8.42 -9.81
N LEU A 258 2.83 -8.74 -9.84
CA LEU A 258 2.09 -9.10 -11.05
C LEU A 258 1.24 -7.90 -11.49
N ALA A 259 1.54 -7.34 -12.66
CA ALA A 259 0.85 -6.17 -13.20
C ALA A 259 0.04 -6.51 -14.45
N LEU A 260 -1.20 -6.03 -14.53
CA LEU A 260 -2.05 -6.03 -15.71
C LEU A 260 -2.16 -4.62 -16.26
N ARG A 261 -1.82 -4.44 -17.54
CA ARG A 261 -1.69 -3.12 -18.18
C ARG A 261 -2.55 -2.98 -19.42
N ALA A 262 -3.41 -1.96 -19.42
CA ALA A 262 -4.17 -1.58 -20.61
C ALA A 262 -3.34 -0.59 -21.46
N VAL A 263 -2.93 -1.01 -22.66
CA VAL A 263 -2.14 -0.17 -23.58
C VAL A 263 -3.03 0.32 -24.72
N ALA A 264 -3.05 1.64 -24.96
CA ALA A 264 -3.79 2.26 -26.05
C ALA A 264 -3.21 1.89 -27.44
N ALA A 265 -4.04 1.93 -28.48
CA ALA A 265 -3.63 1.68 -29.87
C ALA A 265 -2.91 2.89 -30.51
N GLY A 266 -3.05 4.08 -29.91
CA GLY A 266 -2.59 5.36 -30.46
C GLY A 266 -3.69 6.06 -31.27
N GLY A 267 -3.87 7.36 -31.05
CA GLY A 267 -4.90 8.20 -31.69
C GLY A 267 -5.81 8.93 -30.68
N ASP A 268 -6.29 10.11 -31.07
CA ASP A 268 -7.05 11.08 -30.23
C ASP A 268 -8.43 10.57 -29.74
N GLY A 269 -8.88 9.41 -30.26
CA GLY A 269 -10.17 8.79 -29.94
C GLY A 269 -10.12 7.64 -28.92
N ASP A 270 -8.95 7.23 -28.45
CA ASP A 270 -8.78 5.94 -27.75
C ASP A 270 -8.91 6.06 -26.21
N ARG A 271 -10.04 6.62 -25.74
CA ARG A 271 -10.42 6.60 -24.30
C ARG A 271 -10.91 5.23 -23.82
N HIS A 272 -10.95 4.27 -24.74
CA HIS A 272 -11.61 3.00 -24.53
C HIS A 272 -10.61 1.98 -23.98
N GLY A 273 -10.77 1.64 -22.70
CA GLY A 273 -9.95 0.66 -22.01
C GLY A 273 -10.24 -0.79 -22.37
N VAL A 274 -9.70 -1.67 -21.53
CA VAL A 274 -9.88 -3.11 -21.56
C VAL A 274 -10.91 -3.52 -20.52
N VAL A 275 -11.76 -4.49 -20.85
CA VAL A 275 -12.62 -5.17 -19.87
C VAL A 275 -12.26 -6.65 -19.85
N LEU A 276 -12.10 -7.20 -18.66
CA LEU A 276 -11.86 -8.63 -18.48
C LEU A 276 -12.87 -9.20 -17.47
N ARG A 277 -13.64 -10.21 -17.90
CA ARG A 277 -14.66 -10.84 -17.04
C ARG A 277 -14.06 -11.59 -15.86
N ARG A 278 -12.90 -12.21 -16.06
CA ARG A 278 -12.16 -12.93 -15.02
C ARG A 278 -10.65 -12.73 -15.21
N ALA A 279 -9.95 -12.42 -14.12
CA ALA A 279 -8.50 -12.57 -14.00
C ALA A 279 -8.20 -13.28 -12.69
N ARG A 280 -7.58 -14.45 -12.78
CA ARG A 280 -7.31 -15.32 -11.64
C ARG A 280 -5.90 -15.82 -11.67
N LEU A 281 -5.28 -15.83 -10.51
CA LEU A 281 -4.10 -16.61 -10.26
C LEU A 281 -4.54 -18.00 -9.81
N LEU A 282 -4.15 -19.01 -10.57
CA LEU A 282 -4.40 -20.41 -10.26
C LEU A 282 -3.11 -21.03 -9.76
N GLY A 283 -3.17 -22.00 -8.86
CA GLY A 283 -2.01 -22.74 -8.40
C GLY A 283 -2.42 -23.90 -7.52
N ARG A 284 -1.48 -24.76 -7.17
CA ARG A 284 -1.69 -25.69 -6.06
C ARG A 284 -1.56 -24.90 -4.77
N ALA A 285 -2.57 -25.01 -3.90
CA ALA A 285 -2.39 -24.62 -2.51
C ALA A 285 -1.11 -25.29 -1.99
N PRO A 286 -0.26 -24.59 -1.21
CA PRO A 286 0.85 -25.27 -0.56
C PRO A 286 0.25 -26.45 0.22
N ALA A 287 0.80 -27.65 0.01
CA ALA A 287 0.46 -28.77 0.87
C ALA A 287 0.63 -28.29 2.31
N PRO A 288 -0.34 -28.54 3.22
CA PRO A 288 -0.09 -28.27 4.63
C PRO A 288 1.24 -28.95 4.98
N PRO A 289 2.13 -28.29 5.73
CA PRO A 289 3.39 -28.91 6.11
C PRO A 289 3.07 -30.27 6.70
N LEU A 290 3.77 -31.31 6.23
CA LEU A 290 3.74 -32.61 6.88
C LEU A 290 4.12 -32.36 8.33
N ASP A 291 3.13 -32.44 9.21
CA ASP A 291 3.30 -32.33 10.64
C ASP A 291 4.15 -33.55 11.07
N PRO A 292 5.42 -33.37 11.48
CA PRO A 292 6.26 -34.50 11.90
C PRO A 292 5.74 -35.16 13.17
N CYS A 293 4.70 -34.61 13.81
CA CYS A 293 4.04 -35.15 15.00
C CYS A 293 2.72 -35.89 14.71
N ARG A 294 2.21 -35.90 13.47
CA ARG A 294 1.01 -36.70 13.11
C ARG A 294 1.40 -38.14 12.78
N GLY A 295 1.18 -39.03 13.74
CA GLY A 295 1.17 -40.47 13.49
C GLY A 295 0.08 -40.86 12.46
N PRO A 296 0.25 -42.00 11.77
CA PRO A 296 -0.60 -42.43 10.64
C PRO A 296 -2.09 -42.68 10.98
N ASP A 297 -2.49 -42.59 12.25
CA ASP A 297 -3.84 -42.95 12.72
C ASP A 297 -4.68 -41.75 13.23
N ALA A 298 -4.25 -40.50 13.01
CA ALA A 298 -5.07 -39.34 13.40
C ALA A 298 -6.31 -39.22 12.47
N PRO A 299 -7.55 -39.18 13.02
CA PRO A 299 -8.75 -39.06 12.21
C PRO A 299 -8.72 -37.73 11.41
N ALA A 300 -9.10 -37.81 10.14
CA ALA A 300 -9.20 -36.65 9.26
C ALA A 300 -10.04 -35.56 9.94
N ALA A 301 -9.54 -34.34 9.95
CA ALA A 301 -10.26 -33.20 10.49
C ALA A 301 -11.63 -33.12 9.80
N ALA A 302 -12.70 -33.27 10.59
CA ALA A 302 -14.06 -33.04 10.14
C ALA A 302 -14.14 -31.62 9.57
N GLY A 303 -14.79 -31.49 8.40
CA GLY A 303 -14.92 -30.22 7.70
C GLY A 303 -15.43 -29.12 8.62
N ALA A 304 -14.89 -27.92 8.44
CA ALA A 304 -15.35 -26.74 9.16
C ALA A 304 -16.88 -26.61 9.03
N PRO A 305 -17.61 -26.39 10.14
CA PRO A 305 -19.04 -26.20 10.08
C PRO A 305 -19.38 -24.97 9.21
N PRO A 306 -20.55 -24.95 8.56
CA PRO A 306 -21.00 -23.79 7.77
C PRO A 306 -21.02 -22.53 8.66
N GLU A 307 -20.56 -21.40 8.10
CA GLU A 307 -20.32 -20.12 8.80
C GLU A 307 -21.54 -19.56 9.57
N ASP A 308 -22.75 -20.04 9.29
CA ASP A 308 -24.01 -19.57 9.87
C ASP A 308 -24.37 -20.17 11.24
N GLU A 309 -23.64 -21.19 11.74
CA GLU A 309 -23.97 -21.86 13.03
C GLU A 309 -23.08 -21.45 14.22
N LEU A 310 -22.05 -20.63 14.01
CA LEU A 310 -21.21 -20.20 15.12
C LEU A 310 -21.91 -19.06 15.90
N PRO A 311 -22.21 -19.24 17.20
CA PRO A 311 -22.81 -18.17 18.00
C PRO A 311 -21.88 -16.96 17.97
N ARG A 312 -22.45 -15.77 17.72
CA ARG A 312 -21.66 -14.53 17.73
C ARG A 312 -20.95 -14.42 19.09
N PRO A 313 -19.62 -14.23 19.12
CA PRO A 313 -18.92 -14.07 20.39
C PRO A 313 -19.48 -12.84 21.12
N ALA A 314 -19.66 -12.94 22.44
CA ALA A 314 -20.16 -11.83 23.24
C ALA A 314 -19.06 -10.78 23.55
N LEU A 315 -17.79 -11.18 23.44
CA LEU A 315 -16.63 -10.35 23.76
C LEU A 315 -15.48 -10.69 22.82
N MET A 316 -14.78 -9.65 22.36
CA MET A 316 -13.53 -9.76 21.61
C MET A 316 -12.46 -8.94 22.33
N VAL A 317 -11.33 -9.56 22.64
CA VAL A 317 -10.19 -8.89 23.28
C VAL A 317 -8.98 -9.01 22.37
N LEU A 318 -8.42 -7.86 21.96
CA LEU A 318 -7.11 -7.78 21.33
C LEU A 318 -6.09 -7.36 22.38
N TYR A 319 -5.23 -8.31 22.79
CA TYR A 319 -4.16 -8.06 23.74
C TYR A 319 -2.83 -7.90 22.99
N LEU A 320 -2.26 -6.70 23.00
CA LEU A 320 -1.02 -6.37 22.30
C LEU A 320 0.06 -5.96 23.31
N VAL A 321 1.23 -6.58 23.22
CA VAL A 321 2.38 -6.29 24.07
C VAL A 321 3.48 -5.64 23.23
N ASP A 322 3.93 -4.46 23.65
CA ASP A 322 4.95 -3.70 22.92
C ASP A 322 6.33 -4.33 23.09
N THR A 323 7.08 -4.45 22.01
CA THR A 323 8.46 -4.99 21.97
C THR A 323 8.64 -6.41 22.54
N LEU A 324 7.58 -7.23 22.56
CA LEU A 324 7.63 -8.59 23.10
C LEU A 324 8.42 -9.53 22.19
N ARG A 325 9.41 -10.22 22.75
CA ARG A 325 10.16 -11.26 22.05
C ARG A 325 9.52 -12.63 22.26
N ALA A 326 9.32 -13.36 21.17
CA ALA A 326 8.76 -14.72 21.22
C ALA A 326 9.61 -15.68 22.07
N ASP A 327 10.95 -15.60 21.99
CA ASP A 327 11.87 -16.48 22.72
C ASP A 327 11.87 -16.28 24.26
N ARG A 328 11.08 -15.34 24.78
CA ARG A 328 10.85 -15.13 26.21
C ARG A 328 9.57 -15.76 26.74
N LEU A 329 8.70 -16.23 25.86
CA LEU A 329 7.44 -16.86 26.21
C LEU A 329 7.64 -18.38 26.36
N GLY A 330 7.14 -18.97 27.43
CA GLY A 330 7.26 -20.42 27.66
C GLY A 330 6.59 -21.25 26.57
N CYS A 331 5.45 -20.78 26.04
CA CYS A 331 4.78 -21.43 24.90
C CYS A 331 5.61 -21.49 23.61
N TYR A 332 6.67 -20.67 23.48
CA TYR A 332 7.64 -20.70 22.37
C TYR A 332 9.01 -21.27 22.78
N GLY A 333 9.08 -21.98 23.91
CA GLY A 333 10.30 -22.61 24.42
C GLY A 333 11.17 -21.74 25.33
N GLY A 334 10.66 -20.57 25.76
CA GLY A 334 11.29 -19.72 26.78
C GLY A 334 11.10 -20.22 28.22
N ASP A 335 11.48 -19.40 29.21
CA ASP A 335 11.24 -19.72 30.63
C ASP A 335 9.77 -19.46 31.01
N GLY A 336 8.95 -20.52 30.99
CA GLY A 336 7.52 -20.43 31.32
C GLY A 336 7.20 -19.94 32.74
N ARG A 337 8.18 -19.85 33.64
CA ARG A 337 7.97 -19.21 34.96
C ARG A 337 7.74 -17.71 34.85
N LEU A 338 8.20 -17.08 33.76
CA LEU A 338 8.02 -15.65 33.51
C LEU A 338 6.65 -15.33 32.93
N THR A 339 6.01 -16.29 32.26
CA THR A 339 4.78 -16.08 31.48
C THR A 339 3.65 -17.07 31.80
N PRO A 340 3.41 -17.45 33.07
CA PRO A 340 2.50 -18.55 33.40
C PRO A 340 1.07 -18.32 32.90
N HIS A 341 0.58 -17.08 32.90
CA HIS A 341 -0.77 -16.75 32.41
C HIS A 341 -0.88 -16.75 30.88
N LEU A 342 0.17 -16.31 30.17
CA LEU A 342 0.19 -16.37 28.70
C LEU A 342 0.34 -17.80 28.21
N ASP A 343 1.12 -18.62 28.92
CA ASP A 343 1.30 -20.04 28.61
C ASP A 343 0.00 -20.83 28.86
N ALA A 344 -0.74 -20.49 29.92
CA ALA A 344 -2.07 -21.06 30.16
C ALA A 344 -3.06 -20.67 29.04
N LEU A 345 -3.07 -19.39 28.61
CA LEU A 345 -3.90 -18.96 27.48
C LEU A 345 -3.51 -19.68 26.17
N ALA A 346 -2.21 -19.89 25.95
CA ALA A 346 -1.70 -20.60 24.79
C ALA A 346 -2.12 -22.08 24.78
N ALA A 347 -2.18 -22.73 25.96
CA ALA A 347 -2.61 -24.13 26.09
C ALA A 347 -4.08 -24.35 25.72
N ASP A 348 -4.94 -23.35 25.99
CA ASP A 348 -6.36 -23.38 25.68
C ASP A 348 -6.70 -22.74 24.31
N GLY A 349 -5.70 -22.25 23.59
CA GLY A 349 -5.86 -21.45 22.37
C GLY A 349 -5.23 -22.07 21.13
N VAL A 350 -5.18 -21.28 20.06
CA VAL A 350 -4.41 -21.59 18.85
C VAL A 350 -3.12 -20.78 18.87
N VAL A 351 -1.98 -21.47 18.81
CA VAL A 351 -0.65 -20.84 18.77
C VAL A 351 -0.12 -20.86 17.36
N PHE A 352 0.38 -19.72 16.90
CA PHE A 352 1.03 -19.60 15.60
C PHE A 352 2.54 -19.62 15.77
N ASP A 353 3.22 -20.64 15.22
CA ASP A 353 4.69 -20.74 15.25
C ASP A 353 5.39 -19.62 14.45
N ARG A 354 4.67 -19.02 13.50
CA ARG A 354 5.19 -18.00 12.59
C ARG A 354 4.21 -16.82 12.46
N ALA A 355 4.08 -16.05 13.53
CA ALA A 355 3.44 -14.74 13.51
C ALA A 355 4.52 -13.65 13.42
N LEU A 356 4.59 -12.97 12.28
CA LEU A 356 5.59 -11.93 12.01
C LEU A 356 4.93 -10.55 12.04
N ALA A 357 5.60 -9.57 12.66
CA ALA A 357 5.19 -8.18 12.55
C ALA A 357 5.52 -7.63 11.16
N GLU A 358 4.64 -6.79 10.60
CA GLU A 358 4.85 -6.14 9.30
C GLU A 358 6.07 -5.20 9.28
N THR A 359 6.51 -4.75 10.45
CA THR A 359 7.67 -3.86 10.61
C THR A 359 8.20 -3.91 12.04
N SER A 360 9.45 -3.49 12.22
CA SER A 360 10.16 -3.53 13.52
C SER A 360 9.81 -2.36 14.46
N TRP A 361 8.93 -1.45 14.06
CA TRP A 361 8.62 -0.25 14.84
C TRP A 361 7.15 -0.23 15.30
N THR A 362 6.93 0.14 16.56
CA THR A 362 5.62 0.05 17.26
C THR A 362 4.49 0.74 16.51
N LYS A 363 4.64 2.03 16.18
CA LYS A 363 3.56 2.83 15.58
C LYS A 363 3.03 2.22 14.26
N PRO A 364 3.90 1.95 13.25
CA PRO A 364 3.42 1.38 12.00
C PRO A 364 2.96 -0.07 12.16
N ALA A 365 3.57 -0.88 13.04
CA ALA A 365 3.11 -2.25 13.29
C ALA A 365 1.69 -2.28 13.90
N VAL A 366 1.39 -1.39 14.86
CA VAL A 366 0.05 -1.27 15.44
C VAL A 366 -0.95 -0.78 14.39
N ALA A 367 -0.57 0.17 13.53
CA ALA A 367 -1.42 0.60 12.42
C ALA A 367 -1.74 -0.57 11.47
N SER A 368 -0.77 -1.44 11.17
CA SER A 368 -1.01 -2.63 10.36
C SER A 368 -2.00 -3.60 11.02
N VAL A 369 -1.86 -3.84 12.33
CA VAL A 369 -2.81 -4.69 13.09
C VAL A 369 -4.23 -4.12 13.05
N LEU A 370 -4.39 -2.81 13.23
CA LEU A 370 -5.71 -2.19 13.27
C LEU A 370 -6.37 -2.05 11.89
N THR A 371 -5.60 -2.01 10.81
CA THR A 371 -6.13 -1.73 9.47
C THR A 371 -6.11 -2.94 8.54
N GLY A 372 -5.30 -3.96 8.85
CA GLY A 372 -5.03 -5.09 7.97
C GLY A 372 -4.23 -4.71 6.70
N LEU A 373 -3.52 -3.58 6.73
CA LEU A 373 -2.73 -3.06 5.62
C LEU A 373 -1.24 -3.02 5.98
N PRO A 374 -0.32 -3.08 5.00
CA PRO A 374 1.11 -2.87 5.25
C PRO A 374 1.45 -1.37 5.45
N PRO A 375 2.62 -1.04 6.02
CA PRO A 375 3.06 0.34 6.31
C PRO A 375 2.91 1.35 5.18
N LEU A 376 3.29 0.95 3.97
CA LEU A 376 3.19 1.82 2.79
C LEU A 376 1.74 2.09 2.36
N ALA A 377 0.82 1.17 2.65
CA ALA A 377 -0.58 1.29 2.26
C ALA A 377 -1.40 2.10 3.27
N HIS A 378 -1.19 1.91 4.58
CA HIS A 378 -1.85 2.77 5.59
C HIS A 378 -1.10 4.09 5.84
N GLY A 379 0.09 4.28 5.27
CA GLY A 379 0.80 5.55 5.27
C GLY A 379 1.54 5.89 6.57
N VAL A 380 1.52 5.02 7.58
CA VAL A 380 2.30 5.21 8.82
C VAL A 380 3.63 4.49 8.63
N HIS A 381 4.70 5.24 8.37
CA HIS A 381 6.03 4.67 8.09
C HIS A 381 7.18 5.58 8.54
N ASP A 382 6.87 6.67 9.23
CA ASP A 382 7.82 7.71 9.64
C ASP A 382 7.41 8.26 11.03
N PRO A 383 8.37 8.69 11.88
CA PRO A 383 8.13 9.12 13.27
C PRO A 383 7.03 10.13 13.45
N GLU A 384 6.92 11.09 12.53
CA GLU A 384 5.99 12.20 12.59
C GLU A 384 4.60 11.85 12.05
N LEU A 385 4.46 10.72 11.34
CA LEU A 385 3.19 10.30 10.75
C LEU A 385 2.29 9.60 11.77
N GLY A 386 1.00 9.94 11.74
CA GLY A 386 -0.08 9.29 12.48
C GLY A 386 -1.00 8.50 11.54
N LEU A 387 -1.87 7.66 12.11
CA LEU A 387 -2.85 6.89 11.35
C LEU A 387 -3.84 7.84 10.65
N PRO A 388 -3.94 7.83 9.31
CA PRO A 388 -4.84 8.73 8.59
C PRO A 388 -6.31 8.31 8.76
N GLN A 389 -7.21 9.29 8.98
CA GLN A 389 -8.66 9.08 9.11
C GLN A 389 -9.32 8.40 7.89
N ALA A 390 -8.69 8.46 6.72
CA ALA A 390 -9.20 7.79 5.52
C ALA A 390 -9.01 6.27 5.55
N VAL A 391 -8.14 5.75 6.42
CA VAL A 391 -7.85 4.32 6.51
C VAL A 391 -8.79 3.70 7.54
N THR A 392 -9.70 2.84 7.07
CA THR A 392 -10.66 2.17 7.95
C THR A 392 -9.97 1.16 8.86
N THR A 393 -10.28 1.25 10.15
CA THR A 393 -9.79 0.35 11.20
C THR A 393 -10.78 -0.78 11.51
N VAL A 394 -10.29 -1.83 12.17
CA VAL A 394 -11.11 -2.91 12.74
C VAL A 394 -12.09 -2.38 13.78
N ALA A 395 -11.72 -1.35 14.55
CA ALA A 395 -12.59 -0.72 15.54
C ALA A 395 -13.81 -0.07 14.87
N GLU A 396 -13.62 0.64 13.75
CA GLU A 396 -14.73 1.22 12.98
C GLU A 396 -15.65 0.15 12.40
N ARG A 397 -15.06 -0.93 11.85
CA ARG A 397 -15.85 -2.06 11.31
C ARG A 397 -16.68 -2.74 12.39
N LEU A 398 -16.11 -2.99 13.57
CA LEU A 398 -16.81 -3.57 14.71
C LEU A 398 -17.93 -2.64 15.20
N ARG A 399 -17.65 -1.34 15.34
CA ARG A 399 -18.66 -0.36 15.74
C ARG A 399 -19.81 -0.29 14.73
N ALA A 400 -19.51 -0.29 13.43
CA ALA A 400 -20.54 -0.34 12.38
C ALA A 400 -21.38 -1.64 12.42
N ALA A 401 -20.80 -2.73 12.92
CA ALA A 401 -21.50 -4.00 13.16
C ALA A 401 -22.25 -4.05 14.52
N GLY A 402 -22.31 -2.93 15.27
CA GLY A 402 -23.07 -2.81 16.51
C GLY A 402 -22.28 -3.14 17.79
N TRP A 403 -20.96 -3.30 17.71
CA TRP A 403 -20.13 -3.54 18.89
C TRP A 403 -19.81 -2.25 19.63
N THR A 404 -19.77 -2.33 20.96
CA THR A 404 -19.15 -1.30 21.79
C THR A 404 -17.64 -1.50 21.79
N THR A 405 -16.88 -0.48 21.40
CA THR A 405 -15.42 -0.56 21.25
C THR A 405 -14.71 0.32 22.26
N ALA A 406 -13.68 -0.22 22.92
CA ALA A 406 -12.77 0.54 23.76
C ALA A 406 -11.30 0.16 23.53
N ALA A 407 -10.41 1.12 23.75
CA ALA A 407 -8.97 0.92 23.77
C ALA A 407 -8.38 1.50 25.07
N PHE A 408 -7.48 0.74 25.67
CA PHE A 408 -6.70 1.13 26.84
C PHE A 408 -5.23 0.99 26.48
N VAL A 409 -4.50 2.11 26.43
CA VAL A 409 -3.20 2.20 25.78
C VAL A 409 -2.17 2.85 26.70
N THR A 410 -0.96 2.30 26.73
CA THR A 410 0.17 2.81 27.52
C THR A 410 1.37 3.24 26.67
N SER A 411 1.32 3.04 25.36
CA SER A 411 2.41 3.41 24.45
C SER A 411 2.24 4.83 23.91
N ALA A 412 3.24 5.69 24.12
CA ALA A 412 3.25 7.07 23.61
C ALA A 412 3.21 7.17 22.07
N HIS A 413 3.47 6.06 21.38
CA HIS A 413 3.36 5.97 19.92
C HIS A 413 1.93 5.80 19.43
N VAL A 414 1.01 5.36 20.31
CA VAL A 414 -0.38 5.02 20.00
C VAL A 414 -1.27 5.91 20.84
N THR A 415 -1.50 7.11 20.33
CA THR A 415 -2.29 8.15 21.00
C THR A 415 -3.40 8.66 20.09
N GLU A 416 -4.36 9.34 20.70
CA GLU A 416 -5.38 10.09 19.96
C GLU A 416 -4.75 11.10 19.00
N ALA A 417 -3.71 11.83 19.43
CA ALA A 417 -2.98 12.80 18.60
C ALA A 417 -2.33 12.16 17.37
N SER A 418 -1.93 10.88 17.47
CA SER A 418 -1.41 10.09 16.35
C SER A 418 -2.49 9.35 15.55
N GLY A 419 -3.78 9.64 15.77
CA GLY A 419 -4.90 9.11 14.97
C GLY A 419 -5.44 7.76 15.42
N PHE A 420 -4.90 7.14 16.46
CA PHE A 420 -5.24 5.77 16.86
C PHE A 420 -6.54 5.63 17.65
N ALA A 421 -7.17 6.74 18.04
CA ALA A 421 -8.50 6.72 18.68
C ALA A 421 -9.65 6.45 17.69
N GLN A 422 -9.37 6.48 16.39
CA GLN A 422 -10.35 6.27 15.33
C GLN A 422 -11.11 4.94 15.51
N GLY A 423 -12.44 5.01 15.51
CA GLY A 423 -13.32 3.85 15.64
C GLY A 423 -13.64 3.40 17.06
N PHE A 424 -12.85 3.81 18.05
CA PHE A 424 -13.11 3.47 19.45
C PHE A 424 -14.17 4.40 20.05
N GLY A 425 -15.19 3.84 20.71
CA GLY A 425 -16.17 4.61 21.47
C GLY A 425 -15.61 5.15 22.79
N HIS A 426 -14.60 4.47 23.34
CA HIS A 426 -13.82 4.91 24.49
C HIS A 426 -12.33 4.70 24.20
N PHE A 427 -11.52 5.73 24.42
CA PHE A 427 -10.07 5.65 24.24
C PHE A 427 -9.39 6.21 25.48
N ASP A 428 -8.66 5.36 26.19
CA ASP A 428 -7.95 5.70 27.41
C ASP A 428 -6.46 5.54 27.17
N PHE A 429 -5.73 6.67 27.22
CA PHE A 429 -4.29 6.69 27.18
C PHE A 429 -3.73 7.10 28.55
N SER A 430 -2.82 6.30 29.10
CA SER A 430 -2.20 6.59 30.39
C SER A 430 -0.84 5.92 30.55
N TYR A 431 0.00 6.46 31.43
CA TYR A 431 1.23 5.81 31.89
C TYR A 431 1.04 5.04 33.19
N ASP A 432 -0.19 4.64 33.49
CA ASP A 432 -0.50 4.01 34.76
C ASP A 432 0.16 2.63 34.88
N PRO A 433 0.53 2.21 36.11
CA PRO A 433 0.94 0.85 36.37
C PRO A 433 -0.20 -0.15 36.07
N ALA A 434 0.18 -1.41 35.82
CA ALA A 434 -0.72 -2.43 35.29
C ALA A 434 -1.98 -2.67 36.16
N ASP A 435 -1.86 -2.62 37.48
CA ASP A 435 -2.98 -2.81 38.42
C ASP A 435 -4.09 -1.76 38.24
N ARG A 436 -3.72 -0.48 38.06
CA ARG A 436 -4.67 0.61 37.81
C ARG A 436 -5.29 0.53 36.43
N LEU A 437 -4.50 0.14 35.42
CA LEU A 437 -5.00 -0.10 34.08
C LEU A 437 -6.04 -1.24 34.07
N THR A 438 -5.72 -2.36 34.72
CA THR A 438 -6.63 -3.50 34.88
C THR A 438 -7.92 -3.08 35.58
N ALA A 439 -7.85 -2.31 36.67
CA ALA A 439 -9.04 -1.82 37.37
C ALA A 439 -9.97 -1.01 36.47
N ARG A 440 -9.43 -0.14 35.60
CA ARG A 440 -10.22 0.64 34.65
C ARG A 440 -10.81 -0.21 33.52
N ILE A 441 -10.05 -1.16 32.99
CA ILE A 441 -10.55 -2.12 32.00
C ILE A 441 -11.72 -2.91 32.59
N THR A 442 -11.58 -3.44 33.81
CA THR A 442 -12.64 -4.21 34.47
C THR A 442 -13.86 -3.34 34.80
N ALA A 443 -13.66 -2.08 35.22
CA ALA A 443 -14.76 -1.16 35.46
C ALA A 443 -15.53 -0.78 34.18
N TRP A 444 -14.86 -0.73 33.03
CA TRP A 444 -15.51 -0.50 31.75
C TRP A 444 -16.25 -1.73 31.21
N LEU A 445 -15.79 -2.94 31.55
CA LEU A 445 -16.43 -4.20 31.17
C LEU A 445 -17.66 -4.55 32.03
N ALA A 446 -17.79 -3.95 33.22
CA ALA A 446 -18.90 -4.15 34.15
C ALA A 446 -20.11 -3.30 33.79
#